data_AF-A0A3M7ENI9-F1
#
_entry.id   AF-A0A3M7ENI9-F1
#
_cell.length_a   1.000
_cell.length_b   1.000
_cell.length_c   1.000
_cell.angle_alpha   90.00
_cell.angle_beta   90.00
_cell.angle_gamma   90.00
#
_symmetry.space_group_name_H-M   'P 1'
#
loop_
_entity.id
_entity.type
_entity.pdbx_description
1 polymer ?
#
loop_
_entity_poly.entity_id
_entity_poly.type
_entity_poly.pdbx_seq_one_letter_code
_entity_poly.pdbx_strand_id
1 'polypeptide(L)'
;MFEDWEVLPYWLFLTAIVSAARTFQCYLPATSNRIMRILYSNSNFRETSALAAREFGSWSFLSCIVQINAGLNPHHSGAYNTALWSFIIFLVHFAFERIAYNTVGGRGLLAAEILAFVTFCWMCYARAYYLDFGTDAGASAPLIHPHKGQPIPMM
;
A
#
# COMPACT_ATOMS: atom_id res chain seq x y z
N MET A 1 -21.65 -5.79 17.74
CA MET A 1 -20.80 -4.60 17.81
C MET A 1 -19.48 -5.05 17.22
N PHE A 2 -19.22 -4.73 15.94
CA PHE A 2 -17.94 -5.09 15.32
C PHE A 2 -16.87 -4.23 15.97
N GLU A 3 -15.79 -4.86 16.41
CA GLU A 3 -14.66 -4.11 16.97
C GLU A 3 -13.87 -3.48 15.81
N ASP A 4 -13.41 -2.24 15.98
CA ASP A 4 -12.87 -1.42 14.88
C ASP A 4 -11.67 -2.06 14.17
N TRP A 5 -10.97 -3.00 14.82
CA TRP A 5 -9.87 -3.74 14.22
C TRP A 5 -10.35 -4.75 13.17
N GLU A 6 -11.47 -5.46 13.38
CA GLU A 6 -11.98 -6.46 12.43
C GLU A 6 -12.43 -5.84 11.10
N VAL A 7 -12.67 -4.54 11.10
CA VAL A 7 -13.10 -3.77 9.92
C VAL A 7 -11.92 -3.40 9.01
N LEU A 8 -10.68 -3.42 9.53
CA LEU A 8 -9.48 -3.01 8.78
C LEU A 8 -9.28 -3.78 7.46
N PRO A 9 -9.43 -5.11 7.38
CA PRO A 9 -9.27 -5.84 6.13
C PRO A 9 -10.29 -5.39 5.07
N TYR A 10 -11.54 -5.17 5.46
CA TYR A 10 -12.59 -4.65 4.58
C TYR A 10 -12.28 -3.23 4.11
N TRP A 11 -11.71 -2.40 4.99
CA TRP A 11 -11.23 -1.07 4.63
C TRP A 11 -10.09 -1.12 3.60
N LEU A 12 -9.14 -2.05 3.75
CA LEU A 12 -8.06 -2.27 2.78
C LEU A 12 -8.58 -2.73 1.41
N PHE A 13 -9.65 -3.52 1.37
CA PHE A 13 -10.32 -3.84 0.10
C PHE A 13 -10.96 -2.61 -0.54
N LEU A 14 -11.56 -1.72 0.25
CA LEU A 14 -12.09 -0.46 -0.27
C LEU A 14 -11.00 0.42 -0.88
N THR A 15 -9.86 0.58 -0.19
CA THR A 15 -8.72 1.34 -0.74
C THR A 15 -8.14 0.66 -1.99
N ALA A 16 -8.17 -0.67 -2.05
CA ALA A 16 -7.76 -1.42 -3.23
C ALA A 16 -8.67 -1.15 -4.43
N ILE A 17 -9.99 -1.09 -4.22
CA ILE A 17 -10.96 -0.69 -5.27
C ILE A 17 -10.65 0.71 -5.79
N VAL A 18 -10.36 1.66 -4.90
CA VAL A 18 -9.95 3.03 -5.30
C VAL A 18 -8.68 2.99 -6.15
N SER A 19 -7.70 2.19 -5.75
CA SER A 19 -6.43 2.00 -6.48
C SER A 19 -6.64 1.33 -7.85
N ALA A 20 -7.55 0.37 -7.96
CA ALA A 20 -7.94 -0.25 -9.22
C ALA A 20 -8.65 0.75 -10.15
N ALA A 21 -9.58 1.55 -9.63
CA ALA A 21 -10.26 2.59 -10.40
C ALA A 21 -9.27 3.66 -10.91
N ARG A 22 -8.30 4.04 -10.06
CA ARG A 22 -7.19 4.95 -10.44
C ARG A 22 -6.36 4.38 -11.57
N THR A 23 -5.99 3.10 -11.47
CA THR A 23 -5.27 2.36 -12.51
C THR A 23 -6.03 2.45 -13.84
N PHE A 24 -7.31 2.11 -13.83
CA PHE A 24 -8.15 2.12 -15.04
C PHE A 24 -8.22 3.53 -15.68
N GLN A 25 -8.42 4.57 -14.87
CA GLN A 25 -8.44 5.97 -15.34
C GLN A 25 -7.10 6.40 -15.97
N CYS A 26 -5.98 5.85 -15.51
CA CYS A 26 -4.65 6.18 -16.00
C CYS A 26 -4.31 5.52 -17.33
N TYR A 27 -4.85 4.32 -17.60
CA TYR A 27 -4.63 3.61 -18.87
C TYR A 27 -5.62 4.00 -19.97
N LEU A 28 -6.77 4.56 -19.63
CA LEU A 28 -7.72 5.04 -20.62
C LEU A 28 -7.25 6.36 -21.28
N PRO A 29 -7.10 6.41 -22.62
CA PRO A 29 -6.65 7.61 -23.32
C PRO A 29 -7.53 8.83 -23.06
N ALA A 30 -8.84 8.63 -22.92
CA ALA A 30 -9.81 9.70 -22.66
C ALA A 30 -9.64 10.38 -21.29
N THR A 31 -9.08 9.69 -20.28
CA THR A 31 -9.01 10.18 -18.90
C THR A 31 -7.59 10.40 -18.39
N SER A 32 -6.60 9.72 -18.96
CA SER A 32 -5.19 9.73 -18.54
C SER A 32 -4.63 11.14 -18.29
N ASN A 33 -4.64 12.01 -19.32
CA ASN A 33 -4.16 13.38 -19.24
C ASN A 33 -4.98 14.25 -18.27
N ARG A 34 -6.28 13.96 -18.11
CA ARG A 34 -7.14 14.70 -17.19
C ARG A 34 -6.76 14.41 -15.74
N ILE A 35 -6.50 13.15 -15.41
CA ILE A 35 -6.13 12.77 -14.04
C ILE A 35 -4.78 13.36 -13.66
N MET A 36 -3.77 13.28 -14.54
CA MET A 36 -2.46 13.84 -14.23
C MET A 36 -2.51 15.35 -14.01
N ARG A 37 -3.32 16.08 -14.80
CA ARG A 37 -3.53 17.52 -14.60
C ARG A 37 -4.29 17.88 -13.33
N ILE A 38 -5.14 16.98 -12.82
CA ILE A 38 -5.84 17.18 -11.54
C ILE A 38 -4.88 16.93 -10.36
N LEU A 39 -4.03 15.91 -10.46
CA LEU A 39 -3.06 15.56 -9.43
C LEU A 39 -1.91 16.56 -9.36
N TYR A 40 -1.29 16.80 -10.51
CA TYR A 40 -0.12 17.65 -10.67
C TYR A 40 -0.49 18.98 -11.32
N SER A 41 -1.47 19.69 -10.74
CA SER A 41 -2.03 20.90 -11.36
C SER A 41 -1.04 22.06 -11.51
N ASN A 42 0.06 22.05 -10.76
CA ASN A 42 1.08 23.11 -10.81
C ASN A 42 2.26 22.74 -11.73
N SER A 43 2.29 21.51 -12.26
CA SER A 43 3.36 21.04 -13.15
C SER A 43 3.12 21.40 -14.62
N ASN A 44 4.16 21.30 -15.43
CA ASN A 44 4.09 21.65 -16.85
C ASN A 44 3.37 20.56 -17.67
N PHE A 45 2.79 20.95 -18.81
CA PHE A 45 2.07 20.01 -19.70
C PHE A 45 2.93 18.81 -20.15
N ARG A 46 4.25 19.01 -20.30
CA ARG A 46 5.20 17.94 -20.65
C ARG A 46 5.35 16.88 -19.55
N GLU A 47 5.25 17.29 -18.29
CA GLU A 47 5.39 16.41 -17.12
C GLU A 47 4.08 15.64 -16.86
N THR A 48 2.92 16.26 -17.13
CA THR A 48 1.60 15.60 -17.07
C THR A 48 1.24 14.83 -18.34
N SER A 49 2.18 14.10 -18.93
CA SER A 49 1.97 13.38 -20.19
C SER A 49 1.17 12.09 -20.02
N ALA A 50 0.67 11.54 -21.14
CA ALA A 50 0.02 10.22 -21.16
C ALA A 50 0.98 9.08 -20.76
N LEU A 51 2.30 9.29 -20.90
CA LEU A 51 3.30 8.33 -20.43
C LEU A 51 3.37 8.34 -18.89
N ALA A 52 3.48 9.53 -18.29
CA ALA A 52 3.48 9.71 -16.83
C ALA A 52 2.17 9.16 -16.21
N ALA A 53 1.04 9.34 -16.91
CA ALA A 53 -0.23 8.75 -16.48
C ALA A 53 -0.14 7.22 -16.35
N ARG A 54 0.43 6.53 -17.35
CA ARG A 54 0.55 5.06 -17.32
C ARG A 54 1.53 4.58 -16.25
N GLU A 55 2.60 5.31 -16.00
CA GLU A 55 3.54 5.01 -14.91
C GLU A 55 2.86 5.12 -13.54
N PHE A 56 2.12 6.21 -13.32
CA PHE A 56 1.29 6.38 -12.12
C PHE A 56 0.20 5.30 -12.00
N GLY A 57 -0.35 4.87 -13.14
CA GLY A 57 -1.27 3.73 -13.24
C GLY A 57 -0.65 2.41 -12.81
N SER A 58 0.56 2.09 -13.28
CA SER A 58 1.31 0.88 -12.87
C SER A 58 1.56 0.89 -11.35
N TRP A 59 1.96 2.03 -10.81
CA TRP A 59 2.20 2.18 -9.37
C TRP A 59 0.91 2.04 -8.53
N SER A 60 -0.20 2.58 -9.03
CA SER A 60 -1.52 2.41 -8.42
C SER A 60 -1.98 0.95 -8.48
N PHE A 61 -1.66 0.23 -9.56
CA PHE A 61 -2.00 -1.19 -9.70
C PHE A 61 -1.20 -2.05 -8.72
N LEU A 62 0.10 -1.78 -8.59
CA LEU A 62 0.93 -2.42 -7.56
C LEU A 62 0.36 -2.19 -6.17
N SER A 63 -0.05 -0.94 -5.87
CA SER A 63 -0.68 -0.60 -4.60
C SER A 63 -1.97 -1.40 -4.36
N CYS A 64 -2.80 -1.59 -5.39
CA CYS A 64 -4.01 -2.40 -5.32
C CYS A 64 -3.70 -3.86 -4.91
N ILE A 65 -2.71 -4.49 -5.56
CA ILE A 65 -2.31 -5.87 -5.26
C ILE A 65 -1.82 -5.99 -3.82
N VAL A 66 -0.96 -5.05 -3.38
CA VAL A 66 -0.42 -5.03 -2.02
C VAL A 66 -1.54 -4.89 -0.97
N GLN A 67 -2.51 -4.01 -1.23
CA GLN A 67 -3.66 -3.80 -0.33
C GLN A 67 -4.57 -5.04 -0.27
N ILE A 68 -4.87 -5.69 -1.41
CA ILE A 68 -5.59 -6.96 -1.44
C ILE A 68 -4.84 -8.03 -0.65
N ASN A 69 -3.53 -8.15 -0.84
CA ASN A 69 -2.73 -9.17 -0.16
C ASN A 69 -2.76 -8.98 1.37
N ALA A 70 -2.67 -7.74 1.84
CA ALA A 70 -2.79 -7.42 3.26
C ALA A 70 -4.22 -7.61 3.80
N GLY A 71 -5.26 -7.31 2.99
CA GLY A 71 -6.65 -7.57 3.35
C GLY A 71 -7.00 -9.07 3.43
N LEU A 72 -6.42 -9.90 2.56
CA LEU A 72 -6.59 -11.35 2.60
C LEU A 72 -5.80 -12.00 3.76
N ASN A 73 -4.61 -11.47 4.08
CA ASN A 73 -3.71 -12.05 5.07
C ASN A 73 -3.27 -11.00 6.13
N PRO A 74 -4.19 -10.48 6.94
CA PRO A 74 -3.88 -9.37 7.85
C PRO A 74 -2.94 -9.77 9.00
N HIS A 75 -2.91 -11.05 9.40
CA HIS A 75 -1.99 -11.58 10.42
C HIS A 75 -0.60 -11.93 9.88
N HIS A 76 -0.42 -11.94 8.54
CA HIS A 76 0.89 -12.25 7.96
C HIS A 76 1.78 -11.01 7.96
N SER A 77 2.80 -11.00 8.82
CA SER A 77 3.70 -9.86 9.04
C SER A 77 4.26 -9.26 7.75
N GLY A 78 4.66 -10.11 6.79
CA GLY A 78 5.16 -9.64 5.50
C GLY A 78 4.10 -8.89 4.67
N ALA A 79 2.86 -9.37 4.62
CA ALA A 79 1.80 -8.75 3.83
C ALA A 79 1.38 -7.41 4.45
N TYR A 80 1.19 -7.43 5.77
CA TYR A 80 0.82 -6.26 6.56
C TYR A 80 1.85 -5.14 6.47
N ASN A 81 3.12 -5.45 6.75
CA ASN A 81 4.19 -4.44 6.72
C ASN A 81 4.41 -3.91 5.30
N THR A 82 4.26 -4.74 4.26
CA THR A 82 4.38 -4.28 2.87
C THR A 82 3.30 -3.26 2.52
N ALA A 83 2.05 -3.50 2.94
CA ALA A 83 0.97 -2.53 2.75
C ALA A 83 1.20 -1.25 3.55
N LEU A 84 1.66 -1.36 4.81
CA LEU A 84 2.00 -0.20 5.63
C LEU A 84 3.08 0.66 4.95
N TRP A 85 4.15 0.05 4.46
CA TRP A 85 5.21 0.74 3.72
C TRP A 85 4.71 1.35 2.41
N SER A 86 3.78 0.70 1.71
CA SER A 86 3.15 1.27 0.52
C SER A 86 2.44 2.59 0.81
N PHE A 87 1.72 2.69 1.94
CA PHE A 87 1.09 3.96 2.35
C PHE A 87 2.12 5.01 2.79
N ILE A 88 3.20 4.60 3.46
CA ILE A 88 4.30 5.52 3.82
C ILE A 88 4.94 6.12 2.57
N ILE A 89 5.28 5.28 1.58
CA ILE A 89 5.87 5.74 0.31
C ILE A 89 4.94 6.72 -0.40
N PHE A 90 3.63 6.44 -0.43
CA PHE A 90 2.64 7.35 -1.00
C PHE A 90 2.64 8.72 -0.32
N LEU A 91 2.60 8.74 1.02
CA LEU A 91 2.58 9.99 1.79
C LEU A 91 3.89 10.77 1.65
N VAL A 92 5.03 10.10 1.70
CA VAL A 92 6.35 10.73 1.54
C VAL A 92 6.52 11.31 0.14
N HIS A 93 6.14 10.58 -0.90
CA HIS A 93 6.18 11.06 -2.29
C HIS A 93 5.41 12.37 -2.44
N PHE A 94 4.15 12.39 -2.01
CA PHE A 94 3.31 13.58 -2.19
C PHE A 94 3.65 14.73 -1.24
N ALA A 95 4.19 14.44 -0.05
CA ALA A 95 4.78 15.47 0.81
C ALA A 95 5.97 16.13 0.11
N PHE A 96 6.84 15.34 -0.54
CA PHE A 96 8.00 15.86 -1.25
C PHE A 96 7.60 16.67 -2.49
N GLU A 97 6.63 16.19 -3.27
CA GLU A 97 6.08 16.94 -4.40
C GLU A 97 5.43 18.27 -3.98
N ARG A 98 4.89 18.37 -2.75
CA ARG A 98 4.33 19.63 -2.23
C ARG A 98 5.39 20.58 -1.68
N ILE A 99 6.36 20.06 -0.92
CA ILE A 99 7.33 20.88 -0.18
C ILE A 99 8.53 21.27 -1.07
N ALA A 100 9.06 20.32 -1.84
CA ALA A 100 10.29 20.53 -2.62
C ALA A 100 10.02 20.98 -4.05
N TYR A 101 9.05 20.35 -4.74
CA TYR A 101 8.84 20.58 -6.17
C TYR A 101 7.62 21.45 -6.50
N ASN A 102 6.68 21.59 -5.57
CA ASN A 102 5.43 22.35 -5.71
C ASN A 102 4.63 22.00 -6.99
N THR A 103 4.63 20.74 -7.41
CA THR A 103 3.99 20.26 -8.65
C THR A 103 2.52 19.90 -8.46
N VAL A 104 2.12 19.64 -7.21
CA VAL A 104 0.83 19.05 -6.84
C VAL A 104 -0.20 20.11 -6.46
N GLY A 105 -1.43 19.92 -6.93
CA GLY A 105 -2.58 20.77 -6.61
C GLY A 105 -3.30 20.36 -5.33
N GLY A 106 -3.66 21.33 -4.49
CA GLY A 106 -4.37 21.06 -3.23
C GLY A 106 -5.72 20.35 -3.42
N ARG A 107 -6.57 20.77 -4.36
CA ARG A 107 -7.97 20.30 -4.39
C ARG A 107 -8.17 18.87 -4.90
N GLY A 108 -7.28 18.39 -5.79
CA GLY A 108 -7.43 17.08 -6.45
C GLY A 108 -6.80 15.91 -5.69
N LEU A 109 -5.74 16.18 -4.92
CA LEU A 109 -4.95 15.16 -4.24
C LEU A 109 -5.25 15.07 -2.73
N LEU A 110 -5.63 16.16 -2.06
CA LEU A 110 -5.79 16.18 -0.60
C LEU A 110 -6.71 15.07 -0.08
N ALA A 111 -7.80 14.75 -0.80
CA ALA A 111 -8.69 13.66 -0.40
C ALA A 111 -7.99 12.28 -0.39
N ALA A 112 -7.13 12.01 -1.38
CA ALA A 112 -6.37 10.77 -1.46
C ALA A 112 -5.27 10.71 -0.39
N GLU A 113 -4.61 11.82 -0.09
CA GLU A 113 -3.63 11.92 1.00
C GLU A 113 -4.27 11.69 2.36
N ILE A 114 -5.42 12.31 2.62
CA ILE A 114 -6.17 12.12 3.87
C ILE A 114 -6.59 10.65 4.00
N LEU A 115 -7.11 10.05 2.92
CA LEU A 115 -7.47 8.63 2.92
C LEU A 115 -6.26 7.72 3.24
N ALA A 116 -5.12 7.98 2.61
CA ALA A 116 -3.87 7.25 2.86
C ALA A 116 -3.38 7.46 4.30
N PHE A 117 -3.45 8.69 4.83
CA PHE A 117 -3.04 9.02 6.19
C PHE A 117 -3.92 8.36 7.25
N VAL A 118 -5.25 8.38 7.07
CA VAL A 118 -6.18 7.68 7.95
C VAL A 118 -5.91 6.18 7.94
N THR A 119 -5.71 5.59 6.75
CA THR A 119 -5.41 4.16 6.62
C THR A 119 -4.08 3.81 7.29
N PHE A 120 -3.05 4.63 7.10
CA PHE A 120 -1.76 4.48 7.78
C PHE A 120 -1.90 4.52 9.30
N CYS A 121 -2.56 5.53 9.86
CA CYS A 121 -2.77 5.65 11.31
C CYS A 121 -3.56 4.45 11.87
N TRP A 122 -4.58 3.99 11.14
CA TRP A 122 -5.38 2.83 11.54
C TRP A 122 -4.54 1.55 11.52
N MET A 123 -3.72 1.33 10.48
CA MET A 123 -2.80 0.20 10.46
C MET A 123 -1.78 0.29 11.60
N CYS A 124 -1.23 1.46 11.90
CA CYS A 124 -0.34 1.61 13.06
C CYS A 124 -1.02 1.24 14.38
N TYR A 125 -2.28 1.65 14.57
CA TYR A 125 -3.08 1.33 15.76
C TYR A 125 -3.41 -0.16 15.87
N ALA A 126 -3.87 -0.78 14.78
CA ALA A 126 -4.28 -2.18 14.74
C ALA A 126 -3.08 -3.16 14.66
N ARG A 127 -1.85 -2.65 14.53
CA ARG A 127 -0.64 -3.46 14.33
C ARG A 127 -0.41 -4.48 15.45
N ALA A 128 -0.59 -4.07 16.70
CA ALA A 128 -0.41 -4.97 17.85
C ALA A 128 -1.40 -6.12 17.81
N TYR A 129 -2.67 -5.84 17.51
CA TYR A 129 -3.71 -6.86 17.37
C TYR A 129 -3.38 -7.90 16.28
N TYR A 130 -2.94 -7.44 15.11
CA TYR A 130 -2.69 -8.33 13.98
C TYR A 130 -1.35 -9.07 14.04
N LEU A 131 -0.30 -8.47 14.62
CA LEU A 131 1.07 -9.01 14.58
C LEU A 131 1.56 -9.59 15.92
N ASP A 132 1.16 -9.07 17.07
CA ASP A 132 1.62 -9.60 18.36
C ASP A 132 0.88 -10.90 18.70
N PHE A 133 -0.41 -11.04 18.38
CA PHE A 133 -1.14 -12.30 18.57
C PHE A 133 -0.63 -13.46 17.68
N GLY A 134 0.08 -13.18 16.59
CA GLY A 134 0.64 -14.19 15.68
C GLY A 134 2.05 -14.64 16.04
N THR A 135 2.79 -13.86 16.82
CA THR A 135 4.19 -14.16 17.16
C THR A 135 4.31 -15.24 18.23
N ASP A 136 3.32 -15.40 19.11
CA ASP A 136 3.33 -16.47 20.13
C ASP A 136 3.07 -17.87 19.53
N ALA A 137 2.35 -17.95 18.41
CA ALA A 137 2.10 -19.21 17.70
C ALA A 137 3.29 -19.66 16.82
N GLY A 138 4.10 -18.72 16.32
CA GLY A 138 5.25 -18.99 15.47
C GLY A 138 6.61 -19.03 16.19
N ALA A 139 6.75 -18.33 17.33
CA ALA A 139 7.97 -18.33 18.13
C ALA A 139 8.19 -19.64 18.92
N SER A 140 7.14 -20.47 19.04
CA SER A 140 7.21 -21.79 19.68
C SER A 140 7.63 -22.92 18.74
N ALA A 141 7.80 -22.66 17.43
CA ALA A 141 8.41 -23.63 16.54
C ALA A 141 9.94 -23.48 16.66
N PRO A 142 10.67 -24.39 17.34
CA PRO A 142 12.12 -24.35 17.29
C PRO A 142 12.52 -24.41 15.82
N LEU A 143 13.40 -23.49 15.40
CA LEU A 143 14.06 -23.52 14.10
C LEU A 143 14.93 -24.78 14.04
N ILE A 144 14.31 -25.93 13.78
CA ILE A 144 14.99 -27.17 13.42
C ILE A 144 15.52 -26.93 12.02
N HIS A 145 16.74 -26.41 11.93
CA HIS A 145 17.54 -26.50 10.72
C HIS A 145 17.70 -27.98 10.36
N PRO A 146 17.27 -28.44 9.17
CA PRO A 146 17.25 -29.87 8.83
C PRO A 146 18.64 -30.47 8.53
N HIS A 147 19.76 -29.92 9.04
CA HIS A 147 21.10 -30.38 8.66
C HIS A 147 22.16 -30.41 9.76
N LYS A 148 21.84 -30.89 10.97
CA LYS A 148 22.89 -31.38 11.89
C LYS A 148 22.47 -32.67 12.60
N GLY A 149 23.01 -33.80 12.14
CA GLY A 149 23.20 -34.97 13.00
C GLY A 149 22.49 -36.26 12.60
N GLN A 150 22.50 -36.68 11.33
CA GLN A 150 22.37 -38.12 11.07
C GLN A 150 23.72 -38.79 11.42
N PRO A 151 23.79 -39.71 12.41
CA PRO A 151 25.01 -40.46 12.64
C PRO A 151 25.26 -41.39 11.46
N ILE A 152 26.49 -41.35 10.94
CA ILE A 152 26.99 -42.28 9.92
C ILE A 152 26.94 -43.69 10.54
N PRO A 153 26.24 -44.66 9.92
CA PRO A 153 26.30 -46.04 10.38
C PRO A 153 27.73 -46.56 10.16
N MET A 154 28.46 -46.77 11.25
CA MET A 154 29.66 -47.61 11.22
C MET A 154 29.20 -49.06 11.31
N MET A 155 29.29 -49.74 10.16
CA MET A 155 29.27 -51.20 9.91
C MET A 155 28.21 -52.04 10.61
#